data_AF-Q2FKV1-F1
#
_entry.id   AF-Q2FKV1-F1
#
_cell.length_a   1.000
_cell.length_b   1.000
_cell.length_c   1.000
_cell.angle_alpha   90.00
_cell.angle_beta   90.00
_cell.angle_gamma   90.00
#
_symmetry.space_group_name_H-M   'P 1'
#
loop_
_entity.id
_entity.type
_entity.pdbx_description
1 polymer ?
#
loop_
_entity_poly.entity_id
_entity_poly.type
_entity_poly.pdbx_seq_one_letter_code
_entity_poly.pdbx_strand_id
1 'polypeptide(L)'
;MPVKPLTDDIHSCMEIIRATPVFGNIRFIILYGSVAEGRDDIHSDIDIAISTDLPDLQAERMRMHILGRVSDTFDIQIFEHLPLFVQVEVFKGEVLYVADEDELYDRALKISREYEFFKPHYLDYIGEREIL
;
A
#
# COMPACT_ATOMS: atom_id res chain seq x y z
N MET A 1 -25.31 -1.19 -1.80
CA MET A 1 -25.16 -2.36 -0.90
C MET A 1 -23.73 -2.88 -1.08
N PRO A 2 -22.93 -3.19 -0.06
CA PRO A 2 -22.77 -2.63 1.29
C PRO A 2 -21.52 -1.70 1.30
N VAL A 3 -21.65 -0.43 0.94
CA VAL A 3 -20.49 0.50 0.91
C VAL A 3 -20.14 1.01 2.33
N LYS A 4 -21.15 1.08 3.21
CA LYS A 4 -21.05 1.71 4.53
C LYS A 4 -20.13 1.00 5.55
N PRO A 5 -20.13 -0.35 5.69
CA PRO A 5 -19.29 -1.03 6.67
C PRO A 5 -17.80 -0.88 6.37
N LEU A 6 -17.41 -1.03 5.09
CA LEU A 6 -16.02 -0.90 4.65
C LEU A 6 -15.45 0.49 4.96
N THR A 7 -16.24 1.55 4.75
CA THR A 7 -15.82 2.92 5.07
C THR A 7 -15.62 3.12 6.57
N ASP A 8 -16.48 2.55 7.41
CA ASP A 8 -16.36 2.63 8.87
C ASP A 8 -15.11 1.88 9.37
N ASP A 9 -14.79 0.72 8.79
CA ASP A 9 -13.60 -0.07 9.11
C ASP A 9 -12.31 0.66 8.73
N ILE A 10 -12.25 1.23 7.51
CA ILE A 10 -11.10 2.03 7.05
C ILE A 10 -10.90 3.25 7.96
N HIS A 11 -11.98 3.91 8.37
CA HIS A 11 -11.91 5.05 9.29
C HIS A 11 -11.27 4.64 10.63
N SER A 12 -11.74 3.53 11.22
CA SER A 12 -11.18 2.98 12.46
C SER A 12 -9.68 2.63 12.33
N CYS A 13 -9.29 2.00 11.22
CA CYS A 13 -7.89 1.71 10.93
C CYS A 13 -7.04 2.99 10.85
N MET A 14 -7.55 4.02 10.17
CA MET A 14 -6.87 5.32 10.08
C MET A 14 -6.76 6.03 11.43
N GLU A 15 -7.74 5.92 12.32
CA GLU A 15 -7.65 6.45 13.69
C GLU A 15 -6.52 5.78 14.47
N ILE A 16 -6.40 4.45 14.38
CA ILE A 16 -5.32 3.69 15.02
C ILE A 16 -3.96 4.13 14.48
N ILE A 17 -3.82 4.27 13.15
CA ILE A 17 -2.56 4.71 12.54
C ILE A 17 -2.19 6.13 12.99
N ARG A 18 -3.16 7.06 13.00
CA ARG A 18 -2.95 8.46 13.46
C ARG A 18 -2.58 8.57 14.92
N ALA A 19 -3.02 7.63 15.75
CA ALA A 19 -2.69 7.60 17.18
C ALA A 19 -1.27 7.07 17.47
N THR A 20 -0.56 6.53 16.47
CA THR A 20 0.81 6.04 16.67
C THR A 20 1.77 7.21 16.97
N PRO A 21 2.71 7.07 17.92
CA PRO A 21 3.68 8.14 18.24
C PRO A 21 4.57 8.56 17.07
N VAL A 22 4.71 7.67 16.08
CA VAL A 22 5.56 7.86 14.90
C VAL A 22 4.75 8.27 13.67
N PHE A 23 3.49 8.67 13.81
CA PHE A 23 2.65 9.08 12.68
C PHE A 23 3.29 10.20 11.84
N GLY A 24 4.05 11.11 12.46
CA GLY A 24 4.76 12.19 11.76
C GLY A 24 5.87 11.71 10.80
N ASN A 25 6.26 10.43 10.87
CA ASN A 25 7.23 9.79 9.98
C ASN A 25 6.57 9.12 8.77
N ILE A 26 5.23 9.08 8.70
CA ILE A 26 4.50 8.49 7.58
C ILE A 26 4.43 9.52 6.45
N ARG A 27 4.86 9.11 5.26
CA ARG A 27 4.80 9.92 4.02
C ARG A 27 3.45 9.81 3.33
N PHE A 28 2.96 8.59 3.19
CA PHE A 28 1.64 8.34 2.60
C PHE A 28 1.07 6.99 3.09
N ILE A 29 -0.25 6.88 2.97
CA ILE A 29 -1.03 5.66 3.23
C ILE A 29 -1.95 5.46 2.03
N ILE A 30 -1.89 4.28 1.42
CA ILE A 30 -2.68 3.95 0.24
C ILE A 30 -3.40 2.63 0.47
N LEU A 31 -4.71 2.65 0.24
CA LEU A 31 -5.53 1.46 0.07
C LEU A 31 -5.33 0.92 -1.33
N TYR A 32 -4.96 -0.35 -1.47
CA TYR A 32 -4.72 -0.97 -2.78
C TYR A 32 -5.35 -2.36 -2.85
N GLY A 33 -5.04 -3.09 -3.91
CA GLY A 33 -5.56 -4.44 -4.10
C GLY A 33 -7.02 -4.47 -4.53
N SER A 34 -7.65 -5.62 -4.32
CA SER A 34 -8.99 -5.94 -4.86
C SER A 34 -10.09 -4.97 -4.40
N VAL A 35 -9.94 -4.43 -3.18
CA VAL A 35 -10.84 -3.46 -2.57
C VAL A 35 -10.80 -2.12 -3.31
N ALA A 36 -9.59 -1.63 -3.63
CA ALA A 36 -9.44 -0.40 -4.39
C ALA A 36 -9.97 -0.54 -5.84
N GLU A 37 -9.99 -1.75 -6.39
CA GLU A 37 -10.43 -2.02 -7.76
C GLU A 37 -11.94 -2.29 -7.89
N GLY A 38 -12.69 -2.26 -6.79
CA GLY A 38 -14.15 -2.47 -6.78
C GLY A 38 -14.57 -3.89 -7.17
N ARG A 39 -13.67 -4.86 -7.01
CA ARG A 39 -13.89 -6.28 -7.35
C ARG A 39 -14.28 -7.14 -6.13
N ASP A 40 -14.81 -6.50 -5.09
CA ASP A 40 -14.99 -7.16 -3.80
C ASP A 40 -16.16 -8.12 -3.71
N ASP A 41 -15.87 -9.26 -3.07
CA ASP A 41 -16.83 -10.05 -2.31
C ASP A 41 -16.76 -9.60 -0.83
N ILE A 42 -17.73 -9.99 -0.01
CA ILE A 42 -17.93 -9.55 1.38
C ILE A 42 -16.80 -10.06 2.33
N HIS A 43 -15.76 -10.71 1.78
CA HIS A 43 -14.67 -11.38 2.49
C HIS A 43 -13.28 -10.96 2.00
N SER A 44 -13.17 -9.91 1.15
CA SER A 44 -11.86 -9.42 0.70
C SER A 44 -11.03 -8.88 1.88
N ASP A 45 -9.75 -9.24 1.91
CA ASP A 45 -8.77 -8.58 2.77
C ASP A 45 -8.57 -7.13 2.31
N ILE A 46 -8.42 -6.20 3.26
CA ILE A 46 -8.24 -4.76 3.01
C ILE A 46 -6.74 -4.46 3.03
N ASP A 47 -6.14 -4.29 1.86
CA ASP A 47 -4.69 -4.07 1.72
C ASP A 47 -4.31 -2.58 1.91
N ILE A 48 -3.51 -2.28 2.93
CA ILE A 48 -3.01 -0.93 3.22
C ILE A 48 -1.49 -0.90 3.13
N ALA A 49 -0.96 -0.06 2.25
CA ALA A 49 0.47 0.23 2.18
C ALA A 49 0.78 1.53 2.92
N ILE A 50 1.77 1.49 3.82
CA ILE A 50 2.27 2.65 4.55
C ILE A 50 3.72 2.93 4.13
N SER A 51 3.98 4.14 3.64
CA SER A 51 5.34 4.62 3.38
C SER A 51 5.86 5.46 4.54
N THR A 52 7.11 5.25 4.94
CA THR A 52 7.71 5.96 6.08
C THR A 52 9.21 6.22 5.94
N ASP A 53 9.72 7.29 6.56
CA ASP A 53 11.15 7.57 6.68
C ASP A 53 11.82 6.89 7.89
N LEU A 54 11.07 6.09 8.66
CA LEU A 54 11.61 5.27 9.74
C LEU A 54 12.63 4.24 9.21
N PRO A 55 13.68 3.94 10.00
CA PRO A 55 14.52 2.77 9.73
C PRO A 55 13.72 1.46 9.72
N ASP A 56 14.12 0.48 8.92
CA ASP A 56 13.38 -0.77 8.68
C ASP A 56 12.85 -1.45 9.95
N LEU A 57 13.69 -1.60 10.98
CA LEU A 57 13.28 -2.23 12.24
C LEU A 57 12.18 -1.43 12.96
N GLN A 58 12.19 -0.10 12.86
CA GLN A 58 11.17 0.75 13.46
C GLN A 58 9.89 0.74 12.62
N ALA A 59 10.00 0.73 11.29
CA ALA A 59 8.86 0.58 10.39
C ALA A 59 8.13 -0.75 10.64
N GLU A 60 8.85 -1.87 10.75
CA GLU A 60 8.22 -3.16 11.08
C GLU A 60 7.61 -3.18 12.49
N ARG A 61 8.23 -2.51 13.47
CA ARG A 61 7.62 -2.37 14.81
C ARG A 61 6.33 -1.57 14.78
N MET A 62 6.28 -0.49 13.99
CA MET A 62 5.07 0.29 13.77
C MET A 62 3.99 -0.57 13.11
N ARG A 63 4.34 -1.28 12.04
CA ARG A 63 3.45 -2.22 11.35
C ARG A 63 2.85 -3.25 12.32
N MET A 64 3.68 -3.93 13.12
CA MET A 64 3.22 -4.91 14.11
C MET A 64 2.33 -4.28 15.20
N HIS A 65 2.65 -3.05 15.61
CA HIS A 65 1.84 -2.32 16.59
C HIS A 65 0.43 -2.02 16.05
N ILE A 66 0.33 -1.62 14.78
CA ILE A 66 -0.94 -1.35 14.09
C ILE A 66 -1.71 -2.65 13.90
N LEU A 67 -1.08 -3.70 13.35
CA LEU A 67 -1.69 -5.02 13.14
C LEU A 67 -2.31 -5.59 14.41
N GLY A 68 -1.65 -5.44 15.57
CA GLY A 68 -2.21 -5.89 16.85
C GLY A 68 -3.40 -5.09 17.39
N ARG A 69 -3.91 -4.10 16.64
CA ARG A 69 -5.00 -3.19 17.05
C ARG A 69 -6.11 -3.04 16.02
N VAL A 70 -5.84 -3.35 14.75
CA VAL A 70 -6.84 -3.35 13.68
C VAL A 70 -7.55 -4.70 13.61
N SER A 71 -8.66 -4.76 12.87
CA SER A 71 -9.34 -6.02 12.56
C SER A 71 -8.41 -6.95 11.76
N ASP A 72 -8.56 -8.26 11.92
CA ASP A 72 -7.80 -9.29 11.19
C ASP A 72 -8.06 -9.27 9.67
N THR A 73 -9.03 -8.49 9.22
CA THR A 73 -9.35 -8.25 7.80
C THR A 73 -8.40 -7.27 7.12
N PHE A 74 -7.49 -6.61 7.85
CA PHE A 74 -6.53 -5.67 7.27
C PHE A 74 -5.17 -6.33 7.06
N ASP A 75 -4.65 -6.26 5.84
CA ASP A 75 -3.23 -6.52 5.59
C ASP A 75 -2.47 -5.19 5.49
N ILE A 76 -1.70 -4.89 6.54
CA ILE A 76 -0.87 -3.69 6.58
C ILE A 76 0.53 -4.05 6.08
N GLN A 77 1.05 -3.30 5.12
CA GLN A 77 2.38 -3.51 4.53
C GLN A 77 3.22 -2.23 4.60
N ILE A 78 4.54 -2.39 4.79
CA ILE A 78 5.49 -1.28 4.62
C ILE A 78 5.82 -1.16 3.13
N PHE A 79 5.46 -0.03 2.53
CA PHE A 79 5.60 0.21 1.10
C PHE A 79 7.04 -0.03 0.61
N GLU A 80 8.03 0.45 1.36
CA GLU A 80 9.45 0.31 1.03
C GLU A 80 9.93 -1.15 1.01
N HIS A 81 9.23 -2.06 1.68
CA HIS A 81 9.59 -3.49 1.78
C HIS A 81 8.88 -4.34 0.73
N LEU A 82 7.90 -3.77 0.02
CA LEU A 82 7.18 -4.47 -1.04
C LEU A 82 8.06 -4.70 -2.28
N PRO A 83 7.88 -5.82 -3.01
CA PRO A 83 8.48 -5.99 -4.32
C PRO A 83 8.05 -4.89 -5.30
N LEU A 84 8.94 -4.54 -6.25
CA LEU A 84 8.72 -3.44 -7.19
C LEU A 84 7.40 -3.54 -7.98
N PHE A 85 7.01 -4.75 -8.41
CA PHE A 85 5.75 -4.94 -9.13
C PHE A 85 4.53 -4.67 -8.25
N VAL A 86 4.60 -4.97 -6.94
CA VAL A 86 3.52 -4.64 -5.98
C VAL A 86 3.49 -3.15 -5.71
N GLN A 87 4.66 -2.49 -5.58
CA GLN A 87 4.72 -1.04 -5.40
C GLN A 87 4.03 -0.29 -6.54
N VAL A 88 4.10 -0.79 -7.78
CA VAL A 88 3.36 -0.23 -8.92
C VAL A 88 1.84 -0.38 -8.73
N GLU A 89 1.38 -1.53 -8.26
CA GLU A 89 -0.05 -1.74 -7.98
C GLU A 89 -0.54 -0.84 -6.84
N VAL A 90 0.28 -0.61 -5.81
CA VAL A 90 -0.06 0.33 -4.72
C VAL A 90 -0.41 1.71 -5.28
N PHE A 91 0.38 2.26 -6.21
CA PHE A 91 0.10 3.59 -6.78
C PHE A 91 -1.16 3.68 -7.65
N LYS A 92 -1.79 2.55 -8.00
CA LYS A 92 -3.11 2.55 -8.65
C LYS A 92 -4.27 2.62 -7.66
N GLY A 93 -3.99 2.51 -6.37
CA GLY A 93 -4.95 2.50 -5.29
C GLY A 93 -5.49 3.88 -4.89
N GLU A 94 -6.22 3.91 -3.78
CA GLU A 94 -6.81 5.11 -3.20
C GLU A 94 -5.91 5.68 -2.09
N VAL A 95 -5.51 6.95 -2.24
CA VAL A 95 -4.71 7.66 -1.25
C VAL A 95 -5.58 8.03 -0.05
N LEU A 96 -5.30 7.44 1.12
CA LEU A 96 -5.97 7.73 2.38
C LEU A 96 -5.29 8.87 3.17
N TYR A 97 -3.99 9.05 2.95
CA TYR A 97 -3.19 10.10 3.55
C TYR A 97 -1.93 10.37 2.72
N VAL A 98 -1.53 11.63 2.65
CA VAL A 98 -0.27 12.08 2.05
C VAL A 98 0.24 13.29 2.83
N ALA A 99 1.52 13.28 3.19
CA ALA A 99 2.19 14.38 3.88
C ALA A 99 2.66 15.47 2.89
N ASP A 100 3.17 15.05 1.73
CA ASP A 100 3.65 15.89 0.64
C ASP A 100 3.23 15.26 -0.71
N GLU A 101 2.38 15.96 -1.46
CA GLU A 101 1.87 15.48 -2.75
C GLU A 101 2.96 15.42 -3.83
N ASP A 102 3.89 16.38 -3.84
CA ASP A 102 4.97 16.42 -4.83
C ASP A 102 5.91 15.23 -4.61
N GLU A 103 6.22 14.90 -3.35
CA GLU A 103 7.01 13.70 -3.02
C GLU A 103 6.31 12.41 -3.45
N LEU A 104 4.99 12.32 -3.28
CA LEU A 104 4.20 11.17 -3.73
C LEU A 104 4.31 10.99 -5.26
N TYR A 105 4.14 12.07 -6.02
CA TYR A 105 4.23 12.03 -7.48
C TYR A 105 5.64 11.67 -7.97
N ASP A 106 6.68 12.27 -7.37
CA ASP A 106 8.07 11.95 -7.70
C ASP A 106 8.38 10.47 -7.41
N ARG A 107 7.88 9.94 -6.29
CA ARG A 107 8.04 8.53 -5.93
C ARG A 107 7.32 7.61 -6.92
N ALA A 108 6.07 7.93 -7.26
CA ALA A 108 5.28 7.15 -8.23
C ALA A 108 5.96 7.11 -9.60
N LEU A 109 6.46 8.26 -10.08
CA LEU A 109 7.18 8.36 -11.34
C LEU A 109 8.47 7.56 -11.33
N LYS A 110 9.23 7.60 -10.23
CA LYS A 110 10.45 6.80 -10.06
C LYS A 110 10.16 5.30 -10.13
N ILE A 111 9.17 4.83 -9.37
CA ILE A 111 8.80 3.41 -9.32
C ILE A 111 8.26 2.94 -10.67
N SER A 112 7.42 3.74 -11.35
CA SER A 112 6.94 3.43 -12.70
C SER A 112 8.09 3.26 -13.68
N ARG A 113 9.09 4.16 -13.66
CA ARG A 113 10.28 4.04 -14.52
C ARG A 113 11.10 2.80 -14.20
N GLU A 114 11.39 2.55 -12.93
CA GLU A 114 12.14 1.35 -12.49
C GLU A 114 11.42 0.06 -12.93
N TYR A 115 10.09 0.02 -12.79
CA TYR A 115 9.30 -1.11 -13.22
C TYR A 115 9.34 -1.31 -14.74
N GLU A 116 9.23 -0.26 -15.55
CA GLU A 116 9.34 -0.39 -17.02
C GLU A 116 10.72 -0.91 -17.46
N PHE A 117 11.80 -0.63 -16.72
CA PHE A 117 13.10 -1.26 -16.98
C PHE A 117 13.15 -2.72 -16.53
N PHE A 118 12.48 -3.07 -15.44
CA PHE A 118 12.43 -4.44 -14.91
C PHE A 118 11.51 -5.37 -15.71
N LYS A 119 10.37 -4.84 -16.18
CA LYS A 119 9.25 -5.57 -16.78
C LYS A 119 9.65 -6.47 -17.95
N PRO A 120 10.49 -6.05 -18.91
CA PRO A 120 10.92 -6.94 -20.00
C PRO A 120 11.61 -8.21 -19.49
N HIS A 121 12.49 -8.09 -18.49
CA HIS A 121 13.21 -9.22 -17.90
C HIS A 121 12.29 -10.11 -17.07
N TYR A 122 11.31 -9.52 -16.39
CA TYR A 122 10.29 -10.28 -15.68
C TYR A 122 9.41 -11.09 -16.64
N LEU A 123 8.95 -10.48 -17.73
CA LEU A 123 8.16 -11.17 -18.76
C LEU A 123 8.94 -12.28 -19.45
N ASP A 124 10.24 -12.08 -19.70
CA ASP A 124 11.14 -13.15 -20.16
C ASP A 124 11.17 -14.32 -19.17
N TYR A 125 11.30 -14.02 -17.86
CA TYR A 125 11.41 -15.02 -16.80
C TYR A 125 10.14 -15.88 -16.65
N ILE A 126 8.95 -15.27 -16.74
CA ILE A 126 7.67 -16.00 -16.63
C ILE A 126 7.20 -16.61 -17.96
N GLY A 127 7.93 -16.39 -19.06
CA GLY A 127 7.60 -16.94 -20.38
C GLY A 127 6.44 -16.25 -21.09
N GLU A 128 6.08 -15.04 -20.67
CA GLU A 128 4.95 -14.27 -21.23
C GLU A 128 5.39 -13.20 -22.25
N ARG A 129 6.68 -13.10 -22.55
CA ARG A 129 7.12 -12.20 -23.62
C ARG A 129 6.71 -12.79 -24.97
N GLU A 130 5.77 -12.13 -25.64
CA GLU A 130 5.53 -12.39 -27.05
C GLU A 130 6.80 -12.03 -27.84
N ILE A 131 7.45 -13.06 -28.39
CA ILE A 131 8.51 -12.90 -29.37
C ILE A 131 7.79 -12.42 -30.65
N LEU A 132 7.82 -11.12 -30.89
CA LEU A 132 7.46 -10.54 -32.21
C LEU A 132 8.49 -10.93 -33.27
#